data_AF-A0A6M0FCP7-F1
#
_entry.id   AF-A0A6M0FCP7-F1
#
_cell.length_a   1.000
_cell.length_b   1.000
_cell.length_c   1.000
_cell.angle_alpha   90.00
_cell.angle_beta   90.00
_cell.angle_gamma   90.00
#
_symmetry.space_group_name_H-M   'P 1'
#
loop_
_entity.id
_entity.type
_entity.pdbx_description
1 polymer ?
#
loop_
_entity_poly.entity_id
_entity_poly.type
_entity_poly.pdbx_seq_one_letter_code
_entity_poly.pdbx_strand_id
1 'polypeptide(L)'
;MFFDIMKAFLGGIPLVWKPDQGTKISLMNRHQGKEINFWLKTESFWMWHFMNAFEDNNQVIIDFAHYPTVSIQPSAISYQLLLLSLTKSNI
;
A
#
# COMPACT_ATOMS: atom_id res chain seq x y z
N MET A 1 3.48 -5.93 1.13
CA MET A 1 3.68 -4.85 2.13
C MET A 1 3.91 -5.48 3.49
N PHE A 2 4.81 -4.91 4.28
CA PHE A 2 5.16 -5.42 5.61
C PHE A 2 5.02 -4.30 6.65
N PHE A 3 4.62 -4.68 7.85
CA PHE A 3 4.61 -3.78 9.00
C PHE A 3 5.97 -3.84 9.70
N ASP A 4 6.62 -2.69 9.85
CA ASP A 4 7.88 -2.51 10.57
C ASP A 4 7.61 -1.83 11.91
N ILE A 5 7.69 -2.64 12.97
CA ILE A 5 7.38 -2.18 14.32
C ILE A 5 8.38 -1.15 14.84
N MET A 6 9.65 -1.23 14.43
CA MET A 6 10.67 -0.29 14.88
C MET A 6 10.44 1.09 14.26
N LYS A 7 10.03 1.15 12.98
CA LYS A 7 9.62 2.40 12.35
C LYS A 7 8.41 3.04 13.02
N ALA A 8 7.44 2.22 13.45
CA ALA A 8 6.29 2.71 14.22
C ALA A 8 6.73 3.37 15.53
N PHE A 9 7.59 2.70 16.31
CA PHE A 9 8.09 3.23 17.58
C PHE A 9 8.89 4.53 17.44
N LEU A 10 9.60 4.69 16.32
CA LEU A 10 10.38 5.89 16.02
C LEU A 10 9.55 7.02 15.38
N GLY A 11 8.21 6.87 15.29
CA GLY A 11 7.31 7.88 14.73
C GLY A 11 7.34 7.98 13.20
N GLY A 12 7.95 7.01 12.52
CA GLY A 12 7.98 6.93 11.05
C GLY A 12 6.78 6.17 10.48
N ILE A 13 6.72 6.10 9.14
CA ILE A 13 5.71 5.29 8.44
C ILE A 13 6.09 3.79 8.57
N PRO A 14 5.24 2.96 9.20
CA PRO A 14 5.58 1.56 9.46
C PRO A 14 5.26 0.63 8.30
N LEU A 15 4.69 1.13 7.20
CA LEU A 15 4.37 0.34 6.02
C LEU A 15 5.55 0.32 5.06
N VAL A 16 6.16 -0.86 4.91
CA VAL A 16 7.35 -1.06 4.08
C VAL A 16 7.01 -1.88 2.86
N TRP A 17 7.33 -1.34 1.68
CA TRP A 17 7.29 -2.07 0.42
C TRP A 17 8.51 -2.99 0.30
N LYS A 18 8.29 -4.28 0.05
CA LYS A 18 9.33 -5.32 -0.13
C LYS A 18 8.99 -6.13 -1.39
N PRO A 19 9.41 -5.68 -2.59
CA PRO A 19 9.03 -6.31 -3.85
C PRO A 19 9.63 -7.71 -4.04
N ASP A 20 10.79 -7.97 -3.43
CA ASP A 20 11.48 -9.27 -3.42
C ASP A 20 10.64 -10.40 -2.78
N GLN A 21 9.60 -10.07 -2.03
CA GLN A 21 8.72 -11.03 -1.38
C GLN A 21 7.51 -11.44 -2.23
N GLY A 22 7.32 -10.82 -3.40
CA GLY A 22 6.20 -11.05 -4.31
C GLY A 22 4.83 -10.71 -3.72
N THR A 23 3.77 -11.05 -4.47
CA THR A 23 2.39 -11.03 -3.98
C THR A 23 1.90 -12.46 -3.76
N LYS A 24 1.19 -12.69 -2.65
CA LYS A 24 0.59 -13.97 -2.30
C LYS A 24 -0.93 -13.81 -2.25
N ILE A 25 -1.63 -14.68 -2.94
CA ILE A 25 -3.09 -14.69 -3.02
C ILE A 25 -3.58 -16.05 -2.52
N SER A 26 -4.48 -16.05 -1.54
CA SER A 26 -5.17 -17.25 -1.07
C SER A 26 -6.67 -17.14 -1.33
N LEU A 27 -7.31 -18.30 -1.49
CA LEU A 27 -8.75 -18.41 -1.62
C LEU A 27 -9.31 -19.10 -0.38
N MET A 28 -10.37 -18.54 0.21
CA MET A 28 -10.99 -19.09 1.40
C MET A 28 -12.41 -19.55 1.09
N ASN A 29 -12.72 -20.79 1.47
CA ASN A 29 -14.08 -21.29 1.39
C ASN A 29 -14.90 -20.69 2.54
N ARG A 30 -15.84 -19.80 2.19
CA ARG A 30 -16.67 -19.07 3.15
C ARG A 30 -17.63 -19.96 3.95
N HIS A 31 -18.03 -21.11 3.42
CA HIS A 31 -18.96 -22.03 4.09
C HIS A 31 -18.26 -22.95 5.08
N GLN A 32 -17.03 -23.35 4.76
CA GLN A 32 -16.24 -24.25 5.61
C GLN A 32 -15.34 -23.51 6.59
N GLY A 33 -15.20 -22.18 6.44
CA GLY A 33 -14.30 -21.37 7.26
C GLY A 33 -12.84 -21.79 7.13
N LYS A 34 -12.49 -22.45 6.01
CA LYS A 34 -11.17 -23.03 5.79
C LYS A 34 -10.55 -22.43 4.53
N GLU A 35 -9.28 -22.11 4.65
CA GLU A 35 -8.46 -21.77 3.49
C GLU A 35 -8.46 -22.97 2.53
N ILE A 36 -8.77 -22.71 1.26
CA ILE A 36 -8.53 -23.69 0.22
C ILE A 36 -7.02 -23.72 0.08
N ASN A 37 -6.39 -24.82 0.49
CA ASN A 37 -4.94 -24.98 0.75
C ASN A 37 -4.05 -24.69 -0.49
N PHE A 38 -4.05 -23.49 -1.03
CA PHE A 38 -3.14 -23.02 -2.07
C PHE A 38 -2.87 -21.53 -1.92
N TRP A 39 -1.59 -21.19 -2.03
CA TRP A 39 -1.14 -19.80 -2.17
C TRP A 39 -0.63 -19.64 -3.59
N LEU A 40 -1.32 -18.82 -4.39
CA LEU A 40 -0.80 -18.37 -5.67
C LEU A 40 0.29 -17.33 -5.39
N LYS A 41 1.51 -17.58 -5.90
CA LYS A 41 2.64 -16.67 -5.81
C LYS A 41 2.83 -15.99 -7.16
N THR A 42 3.01 -14.67 -7.14
CA THR A 42 3.26 -13.87 -8.34
C THR A 42 4.39 -12.88 -8.09
N GLU A 43 4.84 -12.24 -9.17
CA GLU A 43 5.61 -11.00 -9.10
C GLU A 43 4.90 -9.96 -8.24
N SER A 44 5.68 -9.05 -7.65
CA SER A 44 5.15 -8.03 -6.77
C SER A 44 4.33 -6.99 -7.53
N PHE A 45 3.15 -6.68 -6.98
CA PHE A 45 2.36 -5.53 -7.38
C PHE A 45 1.62 -4.98 -6.16
N TRP A 46 1.22 -3.72 -6.24
CA TRP A 46 0.38 -3.07 -5.23
C TRP A 46 -1.03 -2.86 -5.76
N MET A 47 -2.01 -3.12 -4.90
CA MET A 47 -3.42 -2.80 -5.14
C MET A 47 -3.99 -2.12 -3.90
N TRP A 48 -4.97 -1.24 -4.11
CA TRP A 48 -5.70 -0.61 -3.01
C TRP A 48 -7.02 -1.31 -2.76
N HIS A 49 -7.90 -1.30 -3.76
CA HIS A 49 -9.26 -1.80 -3.66
C HIS A 49 -9.51 -2.83 -4.75
N PHE A 50 -10.20 -3.90 -4.37
CA PHE A 50 -10.90 -4.74 -5.33
C PHE A 50 -12.14 -4.00 -5.83
N MET A 51 -12.41 -4.09 -7.13
CA MET A 51 -13.66 -3.59 -7.71
C MET A 51 -14.77 -4.63 -7.52
N ASN A 52 -14.49 -5.88 -7.86
CA ASN A 52 -15.45 -6.98 -7.79
C ASN A 52 -14.75 -8.33 -7.68
N ALA A 53 -15.47 -9.34 -7.20
CA ALA A 53 -15.08 -10.74 -7.30
C ALA A 53 -16.32 -11.63 -7.44
N PHE A 54 -16.27 -12.62 -8.35
CA PHE A 54 -17.38 -13.53 -8.60
C PHE A 54 -16.89 -14.89 -9.10
N GLU A 55 -17.79 -15.88 -9.08
CA GLU A 55 -17.53 -17.22 -9.58
C GLU A 55 -18.12 -17.38 -10.99
N ASP A 56 -17.38 -17.98 -11.91
CA ASP A 56 -17.88 -18.39 -13.22
C ASP A 56 -17.16 -19.67 -13.69
N ASN A 57 -17.90 -20.66 -14.17
CA ASN A 57 -17.37 -21.90 -14.75
C ASN A 57 -16.20 -22.53 -13.97
N ASN A 58 -16.38 -22.74 -12.66
CA ASN A 58 -15.37 -23.31 -11.75
C ASN A 58 -14.09 -22.47 -11.58
N GLN A 59 -14.19 -21.16 -11.82
CA GLN A 59 -13.15 -20.18 -11.60
C GLN A 59 -13.63 -19.07 -10.66
N VAL A 60 -12.70 -18.45 -9.95
CA VAL A 60 -12.92 -17.21 -9.22
C VAL A 60 -12.25 -16.09 -10.00
N ILE A 61 -13.04 -15.10 -10.40
CA ILE A 61 -12.60 -13.94 -11.17
C ILE A 61 -12.60 -12.74 -10.25
N ILE A 62 -11.53 -11.93 -10.31
CA ILE A 62 -11.31 -10.77 -9.44
C ILE A 62 -10.89 -9.59 -10.31
N ASP A 63 -11.65 -8.49 -10.21
CA ASP A 63 -11.36 -7.24 -10.89
C ASP A 63 -10.68 -6.25 -9.94
N PHE A 64 -9.51 -5.76 -10.32
CA PHE A 64 -8.77 -4.76 -9.54
C PHE A 64 -7.83 -3.95 -10.42
N ALA A 65 -7.53 -2.72 -9.98
CA ALA A 65 -6.44 -1.94 -10.51
C ALA A 65 -5.15 -2.28 -9.74
N HIS A 66 -4.05 -2.45 -10.45
CA HIS A 66 -2.74 -2.71 -9.85
C HIS A 66 -1.68 -1.74 -10.35
N TYR A 67 -0.67 -1.54 -9.50
CA TYR A 67 0.49 -0.70 -9.72
C TYR A 67 1.75 -1.54 -9.54
N PRO A 68 2.78 -1.40 -10.39
CA PRO A 68 4.00 -2.19 -10.27
C PRO A 68 4.81 -1.86 -9.01
N THR A 69 4.64 -0.65 -8.49
CA THR A 69 5.36 -0.15 -7.31
C THR A 69 4.45 0.73 -6.47
N VAL A 70 4.76 0.87 -5.17
CA VAL A 70 4.14 1.85 -4.29
C VAL A 70 5.21 2.61 -3.50
N SER A 71 5.05 3.92 -3.40
CA SER A 71 5.83 4.76 -2.50
C SER A 71 4.90 5.37 -1.48
N ILE A 72 5.13 5.10 -0.21
CA ILE A 72 4.38 5.71 0.90
C ILE A 72 5.34 6.69 1.56
N GLN A 73 5.24 7.95 1.15
CA GLN A 73 6.01 9.05 1.73
C GLN A 73 5.15 9.80 2.76
N PRO A 74 5.73 10.31 3.85
CA PRO A 74 5.07 11.32 4.65
C PRO A 74 4.80 12.52 3.75
N SER A 75 3.59 13.08 3.79
CA SER A 75 3.38 14.41 3.22
C SER A 75 4.26 15.38 4.01
N ALA A 76 5.35 15.84 3.39
CA ALA A 76 6.15 16.91 3.96
C ALA A 76 5.31 18.20 3.91
N ILE A 77 4.63 18.54 4.99
CA ILE A 77 4.18 19.93 5.18
C ILE A 77 5.43 20.70 5.62
N SER A 78 6.15 21.28 4.65
CA SER A 78 7.20 22.24 4.93
C SER A 78 6.56 23.60 5.26
N TYR A 79 6.50 23.98 6.53
CA TYR A 79 6.25 25.37 6.91
C TYR A 79 7.52 26.19 6.61
N GLN A 80 7.54 26.92 5.50
CA GLN A 80 8.58 27.91 5.25
C GLN A 80 8.12 29.24 5.87
N LEU A 81 8.60 29.54 7.08
CA LEU A 81 8.42 30.86 7.69
C LEU A 81 9.24 31.88 6.89
N LEU A 82 8.57 32.59 5.99
CA LEU A 82 9.16 33.72 5.27
C LEU A 82 9.15 34.96 6.18
N LEU A 83 10.23 35.18 6.93
CA LEU A 83 10.46 36.46 7.60
C LEU A 83 10.97 37.48 6.58
N LEU A 84 10.05 38.24 5.97
CA LEU A 84 10.38 39.44 5.20
C LEU A 84 10.62 40.61 6.17
N SER A 85 11.88 40.97 6.42
CA SER A 85 12.20 42.26 7.03
C SER A 85 12.24 43.34 5.94
N LEU A 86 11.22 44.21 5.91
CA LEU A 86 11.26 45.42 5.09
C LEU A 86 11.98 46.53 5.86
N THR A 87 13.17 46.91 5.42
CA THR A 87 13.85 48.14 5.88
C THR A 87 13.37 49.32 5.04
N LYS A 88 12.84 50.37 5.70
CA LYS A 88 12.52 51.66 5.08
C LYS A 88 13.81 52.38 4.69
N SER A 89 14.26 52.18 3.46
CA SER A 89 15.14 53.13 2.77
C SER A 89 14.81 53.10 1.28
N ASN A 90 13.71 53.78 0.91
CA ASN A 90 13.45 54.41 -0.40
C ASN A 90 11.95 54.75 -0.54
N ILE A 91 11.50 55.74 0.23
CA ILE A 91 10.39 56.63 -0.18
C ILE A 91 10.87 58.05 0.06
#